data_AF-A0A0D2SHA3-F1
#
_entry.id   AF-A0A0D2SHA3-F1
#
_cell.length_a   1.000
_cell.length_b   1.000
_cell.length_c   1.000
_cell.angle_alpha   90.00
_cell.angle_beta   90.00
_cell.angle_gamma   90.00
#
_symmetry.space_group_name_H-M   'P 1'
#
loop_
_entity.id
_entity.type
_entity.pdbx_description
1 polymer ?
#
loop_
_entity_poly.entity_id
_entity_poly.type
_entity_poly.pdbx_seq_one_letter_code
_entity_poly.pdbx_strand_id
1 'polypeptide(L)'
;ETRFVSKEWTFLLGLGCFCAGMLFTDRMGTVPEPKGIKRTTAVEAEKLKLISEGCNPKANEEKHVSKHIIGEVFKTHHAIQTLDKTILNLEMELAAARAAQKSLLAGSPLSTDANRAKSSRKRKRDSARATWMPQGEKRNKLEDENSIIVLFVIGHSATTVGILDLAIEAEDKKHGDFLRPLGWYLELSAKPKIYFATAPALWDADFYVKVDENVHVNIETLVRHRKKNRALIGCTKSGPVLSQKGVRCNEPEYWQFGESGNKYFRHATRKLYAISKDLASYISINQHVLHKSANEDVSLGSWFVGLDVQHIDDQRLCCGRPPEVHQQCGEGENALWSATF
;
A
#
# COMPACT_ATOMS: atom_id res chain seq x y z
N GLU A 1 -66.39 -1.03 -2.36
CA GLU A 1 -66.58 -0.27 -1.11
C GLU A 1 -65.23 0.24 -0.64
N THR A 2 -65.10 1.51 -0.26
CA THR A 2 -63.85 2.10 0.23
C THR A 2 -63.86 2.15 1.76
N ARG A 3 -63.15 1.23 2.41
CA ARG A 3 -63.01 1.21 3.88
C ARG A 3 -62.09 2.33 4.36
N PHE A 4 -62.67 3.45 4.79
CA PHE A 4 -61.95 4.47 5.54
C PHE A 4 -61.61 3.94 6.94
N VAL A 5 -60.32 3.89 7.27
CA VAL A 5 -59.86 3.74 8.65
C VAL A 5 -60.06 5.08 9.36
N SER A 6 -60.72 5.08 10.53
CA SER A 6 -60.90 6.30 11.33
C SER A 6 -59.54 6.88 11.75
N LYS A 7 -59.42 8.21 11.78
CA LYS A 7 -58.20 8.92 12.23
C LYS A 7 -57.73 8.46 13.61
N GLU A 8 -58.66 8.11 14.51
CA GLU A 8 -58.37 7.60 15.85
C GLU A 8 -57.65 6.25 15.78
N TRP A 9 -58.09 5.34 14.91
CA TRP A 9 -57.45 4.04 14.69
C TRP A 9 -56.07 4.20 14.04
N THR A 10 -55.91 5.16 13.12
CA THR A 10 -54.59 5.52 12.58
C THR A 10 -53.65 6.03 13.67
N PHE A 11 -54.15 6.82 14.62
CA PHE A 11 -53.36 7.35 15.74
C PHE A 11 -52.96 6.25 16.73
N LEU A 12 -53.89 5.34 17.06
CA LEU A 12 -53.64 4.18 17.93
C LEU A 12 -52.63 3.19 17.30
N LEU A 13 -52.75 2.93 15.98
CA LEU A 13 -51.76 2.13 15.24
C LEU A 13 -50.38 2.81 15.23
N GLY A 14 -50.32 4.13 14.98
CA GLY A 14 -49.07 4.89 15.01
C GLY A 14 -48.39 4.85 16.37
N LEU A 15 -49.14 5.05 17.46
CA LEU A 15 -48.63 4.99 18.82
C LEU A 15 -48.18 3.56 19.19
N GLY A 16 -48.95 2.54 18.80
CA GLY A 16 -48.57 1.13 19.00
C GLY A 16 -47.26 0.77 18.30
N CYS A 17 -47.08 1.18 17.03
CA CYS A 17 -45.84 0.99 16.30
C CYS A 17 -44.65 1.75 16.92
N PHE A 18 -44.87 2.96 17.46
CA PHE A 18 -43.83 3.72 18.14
C PHE A 18 -43.37 3.05 19.44
N CYS A 19 -44.31 2.62 20.30
CA CYS A 19 -44.01 1.90 21.53
C CYS A 19 -43.35 0.55 21.27
N ALA A 20 -43.77 -0.18 20.22
CA ALA A 20 -43.08 -1.38 19.77
C ALA A 20 -41.64 -1.09 19.31
N GLY A 21 -41.45 -0.01 18.55
CA GLY A 21 -40.12 0.46 18.11
C GLY A 21 -39.16 0.69 19.27
N MET A 22 -39.61 1.39 20.32
CA MET A 22 -38.79 1.64 21.52
C MET A 22 -38.32 0.33 22.19
N LEU A 23 -39.20 -0.66 22.33
CA LEU A 23 -38.87 -1.98 22.90
C LEU A 23 -37.85 -2.78 22.07
N PHE A 24 -37.70 -2.46 20.78
CA PHE A 24 -36.65 -3.03 19.93
C PHE A 24 -35.36 -2.19 19.92
N THR A 25 -35.42 -0.87 20.07
CA THR A 25 -34.21 -0.04 20.17
C THR A 25 -33.46 -0.21 21.49
N ASP A 26 -34.17 -0.37 22.61
CA ASP A 26 -33.54 -0.62 23.93
C ASP A 26 -32.85 -1.99 24.03
N ARG A 27 -32.97 -2.84 22.99
CA ARG A 27 -32.20 -4.08 22.83
C ARG A 27 -30.93 -3.93 21.98
N MET A 28 -30.67 -2.78 21.37
CA MET A 28 -29.40 -2.48 20.73
C MET A 28 -28.41 -2.01 21.79
N GLY A 29 -27.62 -2.95 22.31
CA GLY A 29 -26.86 -2.79 23.55
C GLY A 29 -25.92 -1.58 23.59
N THR A 30 -25.91 -0.91 24.74
CA THR A 30 -24.97 0.19 25.07
C THR A 30 -23.52 -0.26 24.94
N VAL A 31 -22.74 0.41 24.08
CA VAL A 31 -21.30 0.21 23.97
C VAL A 31 -20.59 0.72 25.23
N PRO A 32 -19.82 -0.11 25.97
CA PRO A 32 -19.05 0.36 27.12
C PRO A 32 -17.75 1.05 26.69
N GLU A 33 -17.40 2.17 27.32
CA GLU A 33 -16.05 2.76 27.17
C GLU A 33 -14.95 1.85 27.77
N PRO A 34 -13.75 1.79 27.17
CA PRO A 34 -12.67 0.94 27.65
C PRO A 34 -11.92 1.55 28.85
N LYS A 35 -11.97 0.88 30.02
CA LYS A 35 -11.10 1.19 31.18
C LYS A 35 -10.57 -0.07 31.86
N GLY A 36 -9.25 -0.13 32.05
CA GLY A 36 -8.59 -0.94 33.08
C GLY A 36 -8.32 -2.41 32.76
N ILE A 37 -7.04 -2.76 32.61
CA ILE A 37 -6.56 -4.16 32.51
C ILE A 37 -6.72 -4.88 33.87
N LYS A 38 -7.27 -6.10 33.86
CA LYS A 38 -6.91 -7.19 34.80
C LYS A 38 -7.40 -8.57 34.30
N ARG A 39 -6.57 -9.60 34.51
CA ARG A 39 -6.96 -11.04 34.53
C ARG A 39 -7.63 -11.33 35.88
N THR A 40 -8.39 -12.40 36.14
CA THR A 40 -8.68 -13.66 35.42
C THR A 40 -10.18 -14.00 35.70
N THR A 41 -10.83 -15.15 35.43
CA THR A 41 -10.47 -16.59 35.42
C THR A 41 -11.10 -17.31 34.19
N ALA A 42 -11.71 -18.49 34.36
CA ALA A 42 -12.57 -19.23 33.44
C ALA A 42 -13.61 -20.01 34.27
N VAL A 43 -14.66 -20.56 33.62
CA VAL A 43 -15.90 -21.08 34.25
C VAL A 43 -16.71 -19.92 34.86
N GLU A 44 -17.96 -19.64 34.49
CA GLU A 44 -19.08 -20.53 34.16
C GLU A 44 -19.96 -19.94 33.05
N ALA A 45 -20.25 -20.71 31.99
CA ALA A 45 -20.99 -20.20 30.81
C ALA A 45 -21.87 -21.26 30.15
N GLU A 46 -22.74 -21.93 30.92
CA GLU A 46 -23.62 -22.98 30.39
C GLU A 46 -25.08 -22.88 30.88
N LYS A 47 -25.69 -21.69 30.74
CA LYS A 47 -27.15 -21.55 30.86
C LYS A 47 -27.75 -20.44 29.99
N LEU A 48 -28.25 -20.82 28.82
CA LEU A 48 -29.48 -20.34 28.15
C LEU A 48 -29.48 -20.83 26.69
N LYS A 49 -30.16 -21.95 26.42
CA LYS A 49 -30.51 -22.33 25.04
C LYS A 49 -31.72 -21.51 24.59
N LEU A 50 -31.57 -20.77 23.49
CA LEU A 50 -32.68 -20.25 22.71
C LEU A 50 -33.47 -21.40 22.07
N ILE A 51 -34.78 -21.21 21.92
CA ILE A 51 -35.63 -22.01 21.04
C ILE A 51 -35.92 -21.18 19.80
N SER A 52 -35.53 -21.68 18.63
CA SER A 52 -35.98 -21.23 17.31
C SER A 52 -35.83 -22.42 16.35
N GLU A 53 -36.92 -22.80 15.69
CA GLU A 53 -37.00 -24.02 14.88
C GLU A 53 -36.64 -23.78 13.40
N GLY A 54 -36.09 -24.81 12.73
CA GLY A 54 -35.84 -24.80 11.28
C GLY A 54 -34.54 -24.09 10.86
N CYS A 55 -33.58 -24.70 10.15
CA CYS A 55 -33.51 -26.05 9.59
C CYS A 55 -32.18 -26.74 9.97
N ASN A 56 -32.24 -28.06 10.23
CA ASN A 56 -31.06 -28.86 10.60
C ASN A 56 -30.19 -29.25 9.39
N PRO A 57 -28.86 -29.16 9.55
CA PRO A 57 -27.94 -30.25 9.27
C PRO A 57 -27.53 -30.95 10.59
N LYS A 58 -27.14 -32.23 10.52
CA LYS A 58 -26.74 -33.02 11.71
C LYS A 58 -25.33 -32.63 12.17
N ALA A 59 -25.22 -31.77 13.19
CA ALA A 59 -23.94 -31.42 13.80
C ALA A 59 -23.47 -32.50 14.79
N ASN A 60 -22.26 -33.05 14.59
CA ASN A 60 -21.48 -33.71 15.65
C ASN A 60 -19.98 -33.93 15.28
N GLU A 61 -19.29 -32.90 14.78
CA GLU A 61 -17.82 -32.96 14.55
C GLU A 61 -17.10 -31.60 14.66
N GLU A 62 -17.79 -30.49 14.33
CA GLU A 62 -17.19 -29.16 14.08
C GLU A 62 -16.41 -28.53 15.26
N LYS A 63 -16.71 -28.89 16.52
CA LYS A 63 -16.02 -28.32 17.70
C LYS A 63 -14.53 -28.69 17.80
N HIS A 64 -14.08 -29.75 17.11
CA HIS A 64 -12.66 -30.09 17.03
C HIS A 64 -11.97 -29.38 15.84
N VAL A 65 -12.70 -29.23 14.73
CA VAL A 65 -12.22 -28.66 13.47
C VAL A 65 -11.78 -27.19 13.62
N SER A 66 -12.57 -26.35 14.30
CA SER A 66 -12.23 -24.92 14.42
C SER A 66 -10.94 -24.67 15.22
N LYS A 67 -10.68 -25.44 16.28
CA LYS A 67 -9.40 -25.42 17.00
C LYS A 67 -8.25 -25.98 16.16
N HIS A 68 -8.50 -27.00 15.35
CA HIS A 68 -7.51 -27.57 14.44
C HIS A 68 -7.08 -26.53 13.40
N ILE A 69 -8.04 -25.91 12.69
CA ILE A 69 -7.80 -24.88 11.67
C ILE A 69 -7.02 -23.70 12.26
N ILE A 70 -7.41 -23.16 13.42
CA ILE A 70 -6.66 -22.06 14.04
C ILE A 70 -5.23 -22.50 14.40
N GLY A 71 -5.05 -23.70 14.96
CA GLY A 71 -3.74 -24.27 15.26
C GLY A 71 -2.88 -24.51 14.03
N GLU A 72 -3.47 -24.92 12.90
CA GLU A 72 -2.80 -25.08 11.61
C GLU A 72 -2.44 -23.74 11.00
N VAL A 73 -3.33 -22.73 11.03
CA VAL A 73 -3.02 -21.37 10.59
C VAL A 73 -1.83 -20.80 11.36
N PHE A 74 -1.75 -21.00 12.69
CA PHE A 74 -0.59 -20.60 13.48
C PHE A 74 0.69 -21.38 13.11
N LYS A 75 0.62 -22.69 12.88
CA LYS A 75 1.76 -23.50 12.38
C LYS A 75 2.24 -23.01 11.01
N THR A 76 1.32 -22.71 10.09
CA THR A 76 1.62 -22.18 8.76
C THR A 76 2.28 -20.80 8.84
N HIS A 77 1.79 -19.89 9.70
CA HIS A 77 2.46 -18.60 9.92
C HIS A 77 3.89 -18.77 10.49
N HIS A 78 4.10 -19.71 11.40
CA HIS A 78 5.44 -20.00 11.92
C HIS A 78 6.37 -20.63 10.87
N ALA A 79 5.84 -21.50 10.01
CA ALA A 79 6.56 -22.07 8.87
C ALA A 79 6.93 -20.99 7.83
N ILE A 80 6.03 -20.06 7.53
CA ILE A 80 6.29 -18.90 6.66
C ILE A 80 7.41 -18.03 7.25
N GLN A 81 7.32 -17.64 8.53
CA GLN A 81 8.38 -16.86 9.20
C GLN A 81 9.75 -17.57 9.20
N THR A 82 9.75 -18.90 9.32
CA THR A 82 10.97 -19.72 9.25
C THR A 82 11.53 -19.77 7.82
N LEU A 83 10.67 -19.83 6.81
CA LEU A 83 11.05 -19.78 5.41
C LEU A 83 11.58 -18.38 5.02
N ASP A 84 10.91 -17.30 5.44
CA ASP A 84 11.36 -15.92 5.25
C ASP A 84 12.76 -15.70 5.86
N LYS A 85 12.99 -16.20 7.09
CA LYS A 85 14.32 -16.15 7.73
C LYS A 85 15.36 -16.95 6.95
N THR A 86 14.98 -18.07 6.35
CA THR A 86 15.86 -18.90 5.52
C THR A 86 16.20 -18.19 4.20
N ILE A 87 15.21 -17.55 3.56
CA ILE A 87 15.38 -16.71 2.37
C ILE A 87 16.33 -15.55 2.67
N LEU A 88 16.13 -14.83 3.78
CA LEU A 88 17.01 -13.73 4.20
C LEU A 88 18.46 -14.19 4.44
N ASN A 89 18.66 -15.38 5.04
CA ASN A 89 20.01 -15.94 5.21
C ASN A 89 20.66 -16.29 3.86
N LEU A 90 19.91 -16.94 2.96
CA LEU A 90 20.37 -17.26 1.61
C LEU A 90 20.64 -16.00 0.76
N GLU A 91 19.84 -14.93 0.88
CA GLU A 91 20.13 -13.64 0.25
C GLU A 91 21.41 -12.99 0.81
N MET A 92 21.70 -13.15 2.10
CA MET A 92 22.91 -12.63 2.74
C MET A 92 24.17 -13.41 2.30
N GLU A 93 24.09 -14.75 2.25
CA GLU A 93 25.15 -15.60 1.72
C GLU A 93 25.39 -15.35 0.22
N LEU A 94 24.31 -15.19 -0.56
CA LEU A 94 24.36 -14.78 -1.97
C LEU A 94 25.03 -13.42 -2.15
N ALA A 95 24.75 -12.44 -1.28
CA ALA A 95 25.39 -11.13 -1.31
C ALA A 95 26.89 -11.22 -0.96
N ALA A 96 27.27 -12.01 0.04
CA ALA A 96 28.65 -12.25 0.42
C ALA A 96 29.44 -12.98 -0.70
N ALA A 97 28.85 -14.02 -1.31
CA ALA A 97 29.45 -14.73 -2.43
C ALA A 97 29.63 -13.83 -3.66
N ARG A 98 28.66 -12.96 -3.95
CA ARG A 98 28.76 -11.93 -5.02
C ARG A 98 29.84 -10.89 -4.70
N ALA A 99 30.00 -10.49 -3.43
CA ALA A 99 31.07 -9.59 -3.01
C ALA A 99 32.46 -10.23 -3.16
N ALA A 100 32.60 -11.54 -2.95
CA ALA A 100 33.84 -12.28 -3.26
C ALA A 100 34.07 -12.35 -4.78
N GLN A 101 33.04 -12.67 -5.58
CA GLN A 101 33.12 -12.73 -7.04
C GLN A 101 33.48 -11.38 -7.69
N LYS A 102 33.10 -10.26 -7.06
CA LYS A 102 33.44 -8.89 -7.46
C LYS A 102 34.96 -8.64 -7.56
N SER A 103 35.77 -9.41 -6.84
CA SER A 103 37.24 -9.38 -6.91
C SER A 103 37.81 -9.94 -8.22
N LEU A 104 37.05 -10.76 -8.96
CA LEU A 104 37.56 -11.61 -10.05
C LEU A 104 37.13 -11.20 -11.46
N LEU A 105 36.12 -10.34 -11.62
CA LEU A 105 35.45 -10.07 -12.91
C LEU A 105 35.51 -8.61 -13.39
N ALA A 106 36.58 -7.89 -13.05
CA ALA A 106 36.81 -6.50 -13.48
C ALA A 106 37.21 -6.37 -14.97
N GLY A 107 36.42 -6.90 -15.91
CA GLY A 107 36.77 -6.88 -17.34
C GLY A 107 35.75 -7.45 -18.34
N SER A 108 34.58 -6.81 -18.51
CA SER A 108 33.76 -6.97 -19.74
C SER A 108 32.73 -5.83 -19.92
N PRO A 109 32.62 -5.23 -21.12
CA PRO A 109 31.59 -4.23 -21.43
C PRO A 109 30.28 -4.88 -21.90
N LEU A 110 29.13 -4.30 -21.50
CA LEU A 110 27.78 -4.76 -21.91
C LEU A 110 27.01 -3.67 -22.67
N SER A 111 25.98 -4.11 -23.41
CA SER A 111 25.27 -3.43 -24.51
C SER A 111 24.86 -1.96 -24.33
N THR A 112 24.76 -1.27 -25.48
CA THR A 112 24.50 0.16 -25.65
C THR A 112 23.19 0.66 -25.05
N ASP A 113 22.07 -0.05 -25.22
CA ASP A 113 20.76 0.42 -24.71
C ASP A 113 20.72 0.51 -23.19
N ALA A 114 21.31 -0.46 -22.50
CA ALA A 114 21.48 -0.41 -21.04
C ALA A 114 22.29 0.84 -20.63
N ASN A 115 23.28 1.26 -21.42
CA ASN A 115 24.07 2.46 -21.13
C ASN A 115 23.29 3.76 -21.41
N ARG A 116 22.40 3.78 -22.42
CA ARG A 116 21.47 4.88 -22.67
C ARG A 116 20.49 5.05 -21.51
N ALA A 117 19.88 3.96 -21.04
CA ALA A 117 18.96 3.93 -19.92
C ALA A 117 19.59 4.30 -18.56
N LYS A 118 20.86 3.92 -18.33
CA LYS A 118 21.64 4.38 -17.18
C LYS A 118 21.78 5.90 -17.17
N SER A 119 22.07 6.49 -18.33
CA SER A 119 22.21 7.94 -18.47
C SER A 119 20.91 8.69 -18.21
N SER A 120 19.74 8.17 -18.62
CA SER A 120 18.46 8.85 -18.43
C SER A 120 18.01 8.88 -16.96
N ARG A 121 18.09 7.75 -16.23
CA ARG A 121 17.76 7.73 -14.79
C ARG A 121 18.71 8.59 -13.97
N LYS A 122 20.02 8.56 -14.25
CA LYS A 122 20.97 9.44 -13.53
C LYS A 122 20.63 10.92 -13.75
N ARG A 123 20.34 11.32 -14.99
CA ARG A 123 19.94 12.71 -15.31
C ARG A 123 18.68 13.14 -14.58
N LYS A 124 17.69 12.24 -14.38
CA LYS A 124 16.50 12.54 -13.58
C LYS A 124 16.85 12.81 -12.11
N ARG A 125 17.67 11.96 -11.47
CA ARG A 125 18.13 12.18 -10.09
C ARG A 125 18.94 13.47 -9.96
N ASP A 126 19.89 13.71 -10.87
CA ASP A 126 20.68 14.94 -10.92
C ASP A 126 19.78 16.19 -11.08
N SER A 127 18.70 16.10 -11.87
CA SER A 127 17.70 17.17 -12.01
C SER A 127 16.89 17.40 -10.73
N ALA A 128 16.49 16.35 -10.01
CA ALA A 128 15.81 16.49 -8.71
C ALA A 128 16.73 17.14 -7.67
N ARG A 129 18.00 16.70 -7.58
CA ARG A 129 19.06 17.29 -6.72
C ARG A 129 19.37 18.75 -7.06
N ALA A 130 19.20 19.14 -8.31
CA ALA A 130 19.41 20.51 -8.79
C ALA A 130 18.17 21.42 -8.64
N THR A 131 17.03 20.90 -8.19
CA THR A 131 15.76 21.66 -8.13
C THR A 131 15.07 21.59 -6.77
N TRP A 132 14.44 20.48 -6.40
CA TRP A 132 13.60 20.38 -5.19
C TRP A 132 14.18 19.52 -4.06
N MET A 133 15.09 18.60 -4.38
CA MET A 133 15.69 17.71 -3.39
C MET A 133 16.98 18.33 -2.85
N PRO A 134 17.04 18.73 -1.56
CA PRO A 134 18.24 19.33 -1.00
C PRO A 134 19.41 18.33 -0.92
N GLN A 135 20.63 18.87 -0.80
CA GLN A 135 21.88 18.14 -0.82
C GLN A 135 22.85 18.70 0.23
N GLY A 136 23.73 17.84 0.76
CA GLY A 136 24.70 18.21 1.81
C GLY A 136 24.00 18.79 3.04
N GLU A 137 24.58 19.84 3.63
CA GLU A 137 24.04 20.54 4.82
C GLU A 137 22.55 20.93 4.69
N LYS A 138 22.08 21.29 3.48
CA LYS A 138 20.66 21.63 3.26
C LYS A 138 19.74 20.42 3.42
N ARG A 139 20.24 19.21 3.19
CA ARG A 139 19.48 17.97 3.41
C ARG A 139 19.50 17.60 4.88
N ASN A 140 20.67 17.69 5.52
CA ASN A 140 20.82 17.45 6.96
C ASN A 140 19.88 18.38 7.75
N LYS A 141 19.83 19.67 7.44
CA LYS A 141 18.86 20.60 8.06
C LYS A 141 17.40 20.21 7.88
N LEU A 142 17.02 19.59 6.76
CA LEU A 142 15.65 19.11 6.55
C LEU A 142 15.33 17.90 7.46
N GLU A 143 16.34 17.09 7.76
CA GLU A 143 16.29 15.95 8.69
C GLU A 143 16.30 16.44 10.15
N ASP A 144 17.24 17.33 10.52
CA ASP A 144 17.42 17.89 11.85
C ASP A 144 16.30 18.86 12.29
N GLU A 145 15.94 19.84 11.44
CA GLU A 145 15.01 20.93 11.78
C GLU A 145 13.54 20.60 11.45
N ASN A 146 13.28 19.66 10.53
CA ASN A 146 11.93 19.31 10.10
C ASN A 146 11.56 17.83 10.25
N SER A 147 12.52 16.94 10.56
CA SER A 147 12.31 15.48 10.61
C SER A 147 11.83 14.88 9.28
N ILE A 148 12.31 15.42 8.15
CA ILE A 148 11.95 14.96 6.80
C ILE A 148 13.18 14.36 6.12
N ILE A 149 13.11 13.06 5.83
CA ILE A 149 14.14 12.30 5.15
C ILE A 149 13.74 12.10 3.69
N VAL A 150 14.63 12.46 2.76
CA VAL A 150 14.40 12.35 1.30
C VAL A 150 15.53 11.52 0.70
N LEU A 151 15.17 10.38 0.09
CA LEU A 151 16.10 9.40 -0.48
C LEU A 151 15.55 8.85 -1.80
N PHE A 152 16.43 8.53 -2.75
CA PHE A 152 16.08 7.75 -3.94
C PHE A 152 16.04 6.26 -3.58
N VAL A 153 14.90 5.59 -3.83
CA VAL A 153 14.79 4.14 -3.62
C VAL A 153 15.37 3.40 -4.83
N ILE A 154 16.60 2.91 -4.70
CA ILE A 154 17.36 2.26 -5.77
C ILE A 154 17.31 0.74 -5.60
N GLY A 155 17.05 0.06 -6.73
CA GLY A 155 17.01 -1.40 -6.80
C GLY A 155 18.28 -2.01 -7.34
N HIS A 156 18.56 -3.24 -6.90
CA HIS A 156 19.56 -4.11 -7.50
C HIS A 156 19.05 -4.69 -8.83
N SER A 157 19.92 -4.85 -9.83
CA SER A 157 19.60 -5.67 -11.01
C SER A 157 19.75 -7.16 -10.69
N ALA A 158 18.91 -8.01 -11.30
CA ALA A 158 19.03 -9.46 -11.17
C ALA A 158 20.27 -10.03 -11.89
N THR A 159 20.80 -9.31 -12.89
CA THR A 159 22.02 -9.65 -13.62
C THR A 159 23.26 -9.46 -12.74
N THR A 160 24.31 -10.23 -13.03
CA THR A 160 25.62 -10.24 -12.33
C THR A 160 26.21 -8.86 -12.05
N VAL A 161 26.87 -8.74 -10.88
CA VAL A 161 27.50 -7.52 -10.34
C VAL A 161 28.27 -6.77 -11.43
N GLY A 162 27.68 -5.68 -11.92
CA GLY A 162 28.10 -5.07 -13.16
C GLY A 162 28.73 -3.69 -12.99
N ILE A 163 29.19 -3.13 -14.11
CA ILE A 163 29.55 -1.71 -14.23
C ILE A 163 28.37 -0.80 -13.79
N LEU A 164 27.13 -1.31 -13.85
CA LEU A 164 25.94 -0.65 -13.29
C LEU A 164 26.03 -0.48 -11.77
N ASP A 165 26.24 -1.57 -11.02
CA ASP A 165 26.29 -1.52 -9.56
C ASP A 165 27.49 -0.68 -9.09
N LEU A 166 28.63 -0.77 -9.77
CA LEU A 166 29.79 0.10 -9.52
C LEU A 166 29.48 1.59 -9.74
N ALA A 167 28.72 1.94 -10.78
CA ALA A 167 28.31 3.32 -11.04
C ALA A 167 27.29 3.84 -10.00
N ILE A 168 26.40 2.96 -9.53
CA ILE A 168 25.42 3.25 -8.46
C ILE A 168 26.12 3.40 -7.11
N GLU A 169 27.08 2.53 -6.78
CA GLU A 169 27.93 2.64 -5.59
C GLU A 169 28.78 3.92 -5.61
N ALA A 170 29.33 4.31 -6.76
CA ALA A 170 30.09 5.55 -6.90
C ALA A 170 29.21 6.81 -6.76
N GLU A 171 27.96 6.76 -7.23
CA GLU A 171 26.99 7.84 -7.01
C GLU A 171 26.55 7.92 -5.55
N ASP A 172 26.26 6.79 -4.91
CA ASP A 172 25.89 6.72 -3.49
C ASP A 172 27.03 7.17 -2.57
N LYS A 173 28.27 6.72 -2.82
CA LYS A 173 29.46 7.18 -2.09
C LYS A 173 29.70 8.69 -2.22
N LYS A 174 29.18 9.33 -3.27
CA LYS A 174 29.29 10.79 -3.49
C LYS A 174 28.14 11.58 -2.87
N HIS A 175 26.91 11.06 -2.90
CA HIS A 175 25.70 11.81 -2.54
C HIS A 175 25.03 11.35 -1.24
N GLY A 176 25.24 10.08 -0.84
CA GLY A 176 24.67 9.46 0.36
C GLY A 176 23.16 9.64 0.45
N ASP A 177 22.45 9.51 -0.69
CA ASP A 177 21.02 9.78 -0.82
C ASP A 177 20.22 8.59 -1.36
N PHE A 178 20.77 7.36 -1.32
CA PHE A 178 20.07 6.15 -1.74
C PHE A 178 19.56 5.29 -0.58
N LEU A 179 18.33 4.80 -0.72
CA LEU A 179 17.80 3.66 0.02
C LEU A 179 17.86 2.42 -0.88
N ARG A 180 18.49 1.34 -0.39
CA ARG A 180 18.64 0.07 -1.12
C ARG A 180 18.06 -1.12 -0.32
N PRO A 181 16.75 -1.41 -0.42
CA PRO A 181 16.12 -2.52 0.29
C PRO A 181 16.61 -3.91 -0.18
N LEU A 182 16.61 -4.90 0.72
CA LEU A 182 16.72 -6.32 0.35
C LEU A 182 15.45 -6.80 -0.40
N GLY A 183 15.50 -7.98 -1.03
CA GLY A 183 14.38 -8.56 -1.79
C GLY A 183 13.93 -7.82 -3.06
N TRP A 184 14.59 -6.71 -3.45
CA TRP A 184 14.17 -5.86 -4.59
C TRP A 184 14.48 -6.44 -5.99
N TYR A 185 14.54 -7.77 -6.14
CA TYR A 185 14.70 -8.44 -7.44
C TYR A 185 13.40 -8.51 -8.27
N LEU A 186 12.30 -7.96 -7.73
CA LEU A 186 10.94 -8.05 -8.26
C LEU A 186 10.56 -6.90 -9.20
N GLU A 187 9.45 -7.10 -9.92
CA GLU A 187 8.93 -6.19 -10.96
C GLU A 187 8.70 -4.74 -10.51
N LEU A 188 8.61 -3.83 -11.50
CA LEU A 188 8.30 -2.40 -11.30
C LEU A 188 7.02 -2.17 -10.47
N SER A 189 6.01 -3.04 -10.60
CA SER A 189 4.75 -3.04 -9.85
C SER A 189 4.92 -3.32 -8.35
N ALA A 190 5.92 -4.11 -7.96
CA ALA A 190 6.18 -4.49 -6.57
C ALA A 190 6.90 -3.39 -5.77
N LYS A 191 7.51 -2.40 -6.46
CA LYS A 191 8.39 -1.41 -5.84
C LYS A 191 7.73 -0.58 -4.72
N PRO A 192 6.53 -0.01 -4.88
CA PRO A 192 5.89 0.73 -3.78
C PRO A 192 5.55 -0.20 -2.61
N LYS A 193 5.10 -1.43 -2.90
CA LYS A 193 4.75 -2.42 -1.87
C LYS A 193 5.95 -2.74 -0.96
N ILE A 194 7.12 -2.98 -1.55
CA ILE A 194 8.35 -3.24 -0.78
C ILE A 194 8.77 -1.98 -0.01
N TYR A 195 8.71 -0.79 -0.63
CA TYR A 195 9.03 0.47 0.06
C TYR A 195 8.15 0.70 1.30
N PHE A 196 6.83 0.60 1.20
CA PHE A 196 5.93 0.79 2.35
C PHE A 196 5.97 -0.36 3.36
N ALA A 197 6.44 -1.55 2.98
CA ALA A 197 6.69 -2.64 3.91
C ALA A 197 8.01 -2.48 4.68
N THR A 198 9.07 -1.96 4.04
CA THR A 198 10.40 -1.84 4.66
C THR A 198 10.61 -0.51 5.40
N ALA A 199 10.11 0.61 4.87
CA ALA A 199 10.40 1.93 5.44
C ALA A 199 9.97 2.11 6.92
N PRO A 200 8.82 1.59 7.38
CA PRO A 200 8.43 1.68 8.80
C PRO A 200 9.29 0.85 9.77
N ALA A 201 10.17 -0.01 9.26
CA ALA A 201 11.16 -0.74 10.06
C ALA A 201 12.53 -0.04 10.11
N LEU A 202 12.72 1.03 9.32
CA LEU A 202 13.94 1.82 9.23
C LEU A 202 13.80 3.20 9.89
N TRP A 203 12.63 3.83 9.74
CA TRP A 203 12.30 5.13 10.34
C TRP A 203 10.91 5.08 10.95
N ASP A 204 10.74 5.67 12.13
CA ASP A 204 9.42 5.97 12.66
C ASP A 204 9.01 7.39 12.22
N ALA A 205 8.14 7.46 11.21
CA ALA A 205 7.62 8.71 10.66
C ALA A 205 6.07 8.72 10.64
N ASP A 206 5.49 9.91 10.81
CA ASP A 206 4.04 10.15 10.70
C ASP A 206 3.48 9.72 9.32
N PHE A 207 4.27 9.92 8.26
CA PHE A 207 3.91 9.70 6.87
C PHE A 207 5.07 9.14 6.04
N TYR A 208 4.73 8.24 5.12
CA TYR A 208 5.62 7.67 4.11
C TYR A 208 5.14 8.12 2.73
N VAL A 209 6.05 8.59 1.89
CA VAL A 209 5.71 9.29 0.63
C VAL A 209 6.40 8.62 -0.55
N LYS A 210 5.63 8.34 -1.61
CA LYS A 210 6.18 7.86 -2.88
C LYS A 210 6.06 8.93 -3.95
N VAL A 211 7.17 9.16 -4.66
CA VAL A 211 7.35 10.15 -5.72
C VAL A 211 7.92 9.46 -6.95
N ASP A 212 7.40 9.72 -8.15
CA ASP A 212 8.04 9.30 -9.41
C ASP A 212 9.23 10.23 -9.76
N GLU A 213 10.30 9.69 -10.37
CA GLU A 213 11.54 10.42 -10.73
C GLU A 213 11.34 11.65 -11.65
N ASN A 214 10.14 11.86 -12.21
CA ASN A 214 9.81 12.99 -13.09
C ASN A 214 8.84 14.01 -12.47
N VAL A 215 8.70 14.03 -11.14
CA VAL A 215 7.87 14.99 -10.39
C VAL A 215 8.75 15.99 -9.63
N HIS A 216 8.31 17.25 -9.57
CA HIS A 216 8.87 18.29 -8.71
C HIS A 216 7.93 18.48 -7.51
N VAL A 217 8.45 18.43 -6.27
CA VAL A 217 7.62 18.37 -5.05
C VAL A 217 7.81 19.63 -4.21
N ASN A 218 6.72 20.34 -3.92
CA ASN A 218 6.70 21.30 -2.81
C ASN A 218 6.46 20.53 -1.50
N ILE A 219 7.51 20.42 -0.69
CA ILE A 219 7.52 19.68 0.57
C ILE A 219 6.55 20.29 1.59
N GLU A 220 6.38 21.62 1.62
CA GLU A 220 5.43 22.28 2.53
C GLU A 220 3.98 21.81 2.34
N THR A 221 3.60 21.52 1.09
CA THR A 221 2.25 21.03 0.77
C THR A 221 2.00 19.69 1.46
N LEU A 222 2.98 18.79 1.50
CA LEU A 222 2.88 17.50 2.18
C LEU A 222 2.87 17.68 3.72
N VAL A 223 3.73 18.56 4.26
CA VAL A 223 3.84 18.84 5.71
C VAL A 223 2.51 19.33 6.30
N ARG A 224 1.65 20.01 5.52
CA ARG A 224 0.30 20.43 5.96
C ARG A 224 -0.62 19.27 6.36
N HIS A 225 -0.36 18.06 5.89
CA HIS A 225 -1.18 16.88 6.21
C HIS A 225 -0.70 16.08 7.43
N ARG A 226 0.47 16.41 8.03
CA ARG A 226 1.11 15.60 9.09
C ARG A 226 0.25 15.28 10.32
N LYS A 227 -0.81 16.06 10.57
CA LYS A 227 -1.74 15.85 11.70
C LYS A 227 -2.91 14.90 11.41
N LYS A 228 -2.90 14.16 10.28
CA LYS A 228 -4.00 13.29 9.86
C LYS A 228 -3.65 11.82 10.07
N ASN A 229 -4.42 11.13 10.91
CA ASN A 229 -4.24 9.71 11.18
C ASN A 229 -5.01 8.87 10.14
N ARG A 230 -4.57 7.63 9.89
CA ARG A 230 -5.16 6.68 8.91
C ARG A 230 -5.54 7.33 7.57
N ALA A 231 -4.58 7.97 6.91
CA ALA A 231 -4.81 8.85 5.77
C ALA A 231 -4.05 8.40 4.50
N LEU A 232 -4.76 8.30 3.37
CA LEU A 232 -4.16 8.20 2.02
C LEU A 232 -4.34 9.56 1.32
N ILE A 233 -3.23 10.20 0.93
CA ILE A 233 -3.21 11.53 0.34
C ILE A 233 -2.63 11.47 -1.07
N GLY A 234 -3.25 12.15 -2.02
CA GLY A 234 -2.69 12.35 -3.36
C GLY A 234 -3.66 13.06 -4.29
N CYS A 235 -3.27 13.17 -5.56
CA CYS A 235 -4.21 13.52 -6.63
C CYS A 235 -5.06 12.28 -6.98
N THR A 236 -6.35 12.27 -6.68
CA THR A 236 -7.18 11.07 -6.86
C THR A 236 -7.88 11.01 -8.22
N LYS A 237 -7.95 9.80 -8.80
CA LYS A 237 -8.56 9.51 -10.10
C LYS A 237 -9.51 8.31 -10.02
N SER A 238 -10.41 8.22 -10.99
CA SER A 238 -11.14 7.01 -11.36
C SER A 238 -11.24 7.01 -12.89
N GLY A 239 -11.06 5.84 -13.51
CA GLY A 239 -10.97 5.67 -14.96
C GLY A 239 -11.36 4.25 -15.36
N PRO A 240 -11.60 3.99 -16.66
CA PRO A 240 -12.05 2.68 -17.13
C PRO A 240 -11.05 1.58 -16.80
N VAL A 241 -11.56 0.40 -16.43
CA VAL A 241 -10.73 -0.78 -16.18
C VAL A 241 -10.18 -1.28 -17.52
N LEU A 242 -8.87 -1.53 -17.58
CA LEU A 242 -8.18 -1.90 -18.82
C LEU A 242 -8.30 -3.41 -19.09
N SER A 243 -9.48 -3.86 -19.52
CA SER A 243 -9.78 -5.29 -19.77
C SER A 243 -9.32 -5.83 -21.14
N GLN A 244 -8.80 -4.97 -22.01
CA GLN A 244 -8.45 -5.32 -23.39
C GLN A 244 -7.04 -5.91 -23.52
N LYS A 245 -6.95 -7.21 -23.81
CA LYS A 245 -5.68 -7.91 -24.07
C LYS A 245 -4.88 -7.19 -25.17
N GLY A 246 -3.58 -6.98 -24.92
CA GLY A 246 -2.68 -6.26 -25.82
C GLY A 246 -2.55 -4.76 -25.51
N VAL A 247 -3.50 -4.16 -24.79
CA VAL A 247 -3.33 -2.79 -24.25
C VAL A 247 -2.29 -2.82 -23.14
N ARG A 248 -1.41 -1.81 -23.10
CA ARG A 248 -0.43 -1.66 -22.00
C ARG A 248 -1.20 -1.46 -20.69
N CYS A 249 -0.73 -2.09 -19.62
CA CYS A 249 -1.44 -2.15 -18.33
C CYS A 249 -2.82 -2.86 -18.37
N ASN A 250 -3.04 -3.75 -19.34
CA ASN A 250 -4.18 -4.68 -19.30
C ASN A 250 -4.22 -5.41 -17.96
N GLU A 251 -5.37 -5.32 -17.28
CA GLU A 251 -5.64 -5.92 -15.98
C GLU A 251 -6.16 -7.36 -16.19
N PRO A 252 -5.39 -8.43 -15.90
CA PRO A 252 -5.82 -9.80 -16.21
C PRO A 252 -7.07 -10.21 -15.44
N GLU A 253 -7.22 -9.67 -14.23
CA GLU A 253 -8.32 -9.91 -13.30
C GLU A 253 -9.34 -8.76 -13.29
N TYR A 254 -9.53 -8.08 -14.45
CA TYR A 254 -10.45 -6.95 -14.60
C TYR A 254 -11.88 -7.22 -14.06
N TRP A 255 -12.32 -8.47 -14.08
CA TRP A 255 -13.62 -8.94 -13.59
C TRP A 255 -13.81 -8.75 -12.07
N GLN A 256 -12.72 -8.61 -11.29
CA GLN A 256 -12.80 -8.28 -9.86
C GLN A 256 -13.28 -6.83 -9.62
N PHE A 257 -13.20 -5.98 -10.64
CA PHE A 257 -13.75 -4.62 -10.63
C PHE A 257 -15.20 -4.59 -11.19
N GLY A 258 -15.81 -5.76 -11.40
CA GLY A 258 -17.17 -5.95 -11.92
C GLY A 258 -17.22 -6.13 -13.44
N GLU A 259 -18.25 -5.56 -14.07
CA GLU A 259 -18.59 -5.82 -15.47
C GLU A 259 -17.73 -5.05 -16.48
N SER A 260 -17.80 -5.47 -17.75
CA SER A 260 -17.09 -4.80 -18.84
C SER A 260 -17.58 -3.36 -19.01
N GLY A 261 -16.67 -2.40 -18.99
CA GLY A 261 -16.98 -0.96 -19.00
C GLY A 261 -16.99 -0.30 -17.61
N ASN A 262 -16.86 -1.06 -16.53
CA ASN A 262 -16.66 -0.50 -15.18
C ASN A 262 -15.39 0.34 -15.09
N LYS A 263 -15.35 1.17 -14.04
CA LYS A 263 -14.20 2.01 -13.67
C LYS A 263 -13.54 1.47 -12.41
N TYR A 264 -12.22 1.65 -12.30
CA TYR A 264 -11.52 1.49 -11.03
C TYR A 264 -12.17 2.38 -9.96
N PHE A 265 -12.29 1.89 -8.73
CA PHE A 265 -12.63 2.71 -7.56
C PHE A 265 -11.66 3.90 -7.44
N ARG A 266 -12.05 4.96 -6.72
CA ARG A 266 -11.27 6.19 -6.66
C ARG A 266 -9.98 5.99 -5.84
N HIS A 267 -8.82 6.16 -6.46
CA HIS A 267 -7.50 5.91 -5.87
C HIS A 267 -6.55 7.09 -6.14
N ALA A 268 -5.51 7.22 -5.31
CA ALA A 268 -4.45 8.21 -5.53
C ALA A 268 -3.64 7.88 -6.80
N THR A 269 -3.19 8.89 -7.54
CA THR A 269 -2.51 8.71 -8.82
C THR A 269 -1.03 8.38 -8.63
N ARG A 270 -0.53 7.36 -9.36
CA ARG A 270 0.86 6.87 -9.46
C ARG A 270 1.98 7.87 -9.14
N LYS A 271 1.88 9.11 -9.63
CA LYS A 271 2.97 10.10 -9.62
C LYS A 271 3.40 10.59 -8.24
N LEU A 272 2.45 10.85 -7.35
CA LEU A 272 2.72 11.40 -6.02
C LEU A 272 1.59 11.02 -5.07
N TYR A 273 1.93 10.30 -4.00
CA TYR A 273 1.00 9.98 -2.92
C TYR A 273 1.74 9.71 -1.61
N ALA A 274 1.02 9.90 -0.49
CA ALA A 274 1.51 9.67 0.86
C ALA A 274 0.51 8.84 1.66
N ILE A 275 1.02 8.00 2.57
CA ILE A 275 0.20 7.24 3.53
C ILE A 275 0.69 7.48 4.95
N SER A 276 -0.24 7.57 5.90
CA SER A 276 0.12 7.71 7.33
C SER A 276 0.71 6.42 7.89
N LYS A 277 1.41 6.54 9.03
CA LYS A 277 2.07 5.45 9.77
C LYS A 277 1.22 4.18 9.87
N ASP A 278 -0.02 4.29 10.35
CA ASP A 278 -0.94 3.16 10.54
C ASP A 278 -1.10 2.29 9.27
N LEU A 279 -1.12 2.94 8.10
CA LEU A 279 -1.34 2.29 6.80
C LEU A 279 -0.06 1.64 6.28
N ALA A 280 1.09 2.25 6.52
CA ALA A 280 2.39 1.65 6.20
C ALA A 280 2.67 0.43 7.10
N SER A 281 2.37 0.52 8.40
CA SER A 281 2.40 -0.63 9.31
C SER A 281 1.43 -1.73 8.89
N TYR A 282 0.21 -1.38 8.46
CA TYR A 282 -0.74 -2.35 7.89
C TYR A 282 -0.18 -3.06 6.66
N ILE A 283 0.45 -2.34 5.73
CA ILE A 283 1.13 -2.94 4.57
C ILE A 283 2.26 -3.88 5.02
N SER A 284 3.15 -3.42 5.91
CA SER A 284 4.30 -4.19 6.41
C SER A 284 3.89 -5.53 7.02
N ILE A 285 2.81 -5.55 7.81
CA ILE A 285 2.29 -6.76 8.47
C ILE A 285 1.61 -7.70 7.45
N ASN A 286 0.74 -7.16 6.60
CA ASN A 286 -0.15 -7.95 5.74
C ASN A 286 0.42 -8.22 4.34
N GLN A 287 1.66 -7.80 4.04
CA GLN A 287 2.25 -7.83 2.70
C GLN A 287 2.16 -9.19 1.98
N HIS A 288 2.10 -10.31 2.70
CA HIS A 288 1.99 -11.65 2.10
C HIS A 288 0.59 -11.92 1.49
N VAL A 289 -0.50 -11.33 2.02
CA VAL A 289 -1.87 -11.45 1.46
C VAL A 289 -2.31 -10.30 0.56
N LEU A 290 -1.64 -9.14 0.60
CA LEU A 290 -2.05 -7.98 -0.21
C LEU A 290 -1.90 -8.23 -1.72
N HIS A 291 -3.02 -8.36 -2.43
CA HIS A 291 -3.09 -8.61 -3.88
C HIS A 291 -2.32 -7.56 -4.72
N LYS A 292 -1.78 -7.95 -5.89
CA LYS A 292 -1.07 -7.07 -6.81
C LYS A 292 -1.81 -7.00 -8.15
N SER A 293 -2.46 -5.88 -8.44
CA SER A 293 -3.00 -5.58 -9.76
C SER A 293 -1.86 -5.11 -10.70
N ALA A 294 -2.10 -5.11 -12.02
CA ALA A 294 -1.14 -4.62 -13.02
C ALA A 294 -0.76 -3.14 -12.83
N ASN A 295 -1.60 -2.40 -12.11
CA ASN A 295 -1.42 -1.00 -11.76
C ASN A 295 -1.06 -0.85 -10.26
N GLU A 296 0.11 -0.27 -9.95
CA GLU A 296 0.61 -0.15 -8.58
C GLU A 296 -0.24 0.79 -7.70
N ASP A 297 -0.87 1.78 -8.31
CA ASP A 297 -1.69 2.80 -7.65
C ASP A 297 -3.15 2.35 -7.47
N VAL A 298 -3.64 1.48 -8.35
CA VAL A 298 -4.85 0.68 -8.10
C VAL A 298 -4.59 -0.30 -6.95
N SER A 299 -3.45 -0.99 -6.95
CA SER A 299 -3.09 -1.96 -5.90
C SER A 299 -3.07 -1.31 -4.52
N LEU A 300 -2.38 -0.16 -4.36
CA LEU A 300 -2.37 0.57 -3.10
C LEU A 300 -3.79 0.93 -2.62
N GLY A 301 -4.65 1.38 -3.53
CA GLY A 301 -6.02 1.77 -3.19
C GLY A 301 -6.92 0.60 -2.81
N SER A 302 -6.75 -0.59 -3.40
CA SER A 302 -7.57 -1.76 -3.07
C SER A 302 -7.25 -2.32 -1.68
N TRP A 303 -6.02 -2.15 -1.19
CA TRP A 303 -5.63 -2.54 0.17
C TRP A 303 -6.33 -1.72 1.26
N PHE A 304 -6.88 -0.55 0.92
CA PHE A 304 -7.51 0.38 1.85
C PHE A 304 -9.03 0.55 1.66
N VAL A 305 -9.61 0.09 0.54
CA VAL A 305 -11.03 0.31 0.21
C VAL A 305 -12.02 -0.31 1.21
N GLY A 306 -11.58 -1.34 1.96
CA GLY A 306 -12.34 -1.99 3.03
C GLY A 306 -11.96 -1.54 4.45
N LEU A 307 -11.19 -0.46 4.60
CA LEU A 307 -10.68 0.04 5.88
C LEU A 307 -11.21 1.45 6.18
N ASP A 308 -11.24 1.81 7.47
CA ASP A 308 -11.57 3.16 7.95
C ASP A 308 -10.40 4.13 7.70
N VAL A 309 -10.30 4.61 6.45
CA VAL A 309 -9.20 5.41 5.91
C VAL A 309 -9.71 6.73 5.33
N GLN A 310 -9.06 7.83 5.70
CA GLN A 310 -9.34 9.14 5.09
C GLN A 310 -8.63 9.25 3.73
N HIS A 311 -9.37 9.00 2.65
CA HIS A 311 -8.93 9.29 1.28
C HIS A 311 -8.99 10.81 1.02
N ILE A 312 -7.85 11.44 0.73
CA ILE A 312 -7.70 12.89 0.63
C ILE A 312 -7.24 13.27 -0.77
N ASP A 313 -8.12 13.94 -1.50
CA ASP A 313 -7.88 14.52 -2.81
C ASP A 313 -7.28 15.92 -2.67
N ASP A 314 -5.94 16.04 -2.60
CA ASP A 314 -5.29 17.37 -2.72
C ASP A 314 -4.87 17.61 -4.17
N GLN A 315 -5.66 18.46 -4.85
CA GLN A 315 -5.46 18.86 -6.23
C GLN A 315 -4.12 19.57 -6.48
N ARG A 316 -3.42 20.07 -5.44
CA ARG A 316 -2.04 20.60 -5.55
C ARG A 316 -1.00 19.51 -5.80
N LEU A 317 -1.35 18.25 -5.57
CA LEU A 317 -0.50 17.08 -5.85
C LEU A 317 -0.78 16.51 -7.26
N CYS A 318 -1.68 17.12 -8.02
CA CYS A 318 -1.93 16.74 -9.41
C CYS A 318 -0.88 17.34 -10.34
N CYS A 319 -0.25 16.50 -11.17
CA CYS A 319 0.60 16.95 -12.26
C CYS A 319 -0.28 17.56 -13.36
N GLY A 320 -0.14 18.86 -13.65
CA GLY A 320 -0.92 19.53 -14.69
C GLY A 320 -0.49 19.15 -16.11
N ARG A 321 -1.37 18.49 -16.85
CA ARG A 321 -1.45 18.50 -18.34
C ARG A 321 -2.89 18.08 -18.78
N PRO A 322 -3.31 18.40 -20.02
CA PRO A 322 -4.71 18.30 -20.45
C PRO A 322 -5.23 16.85 -20.55
N PRO A 323 -6.56 16.65 -20.57
CA PRO A 323 -7.18 15.33 -20.40
C PRO A 323 -7.19 14.49 -21.68
N GLU A 324 -6.12 13.74 -21.94
CA GLU A 324 -6.17 12.65 -22.94
C GLU A 324 -5.24 11.47 -22.60
N VAL A 325 -5.82 10.26 -22.65
CA VAL A 325 -5.21 8.92 -22.58
C VAL A 325 -4.34 8.57 -21.35
N HIS A 326 -4.73 7.51 -20.62
CA HIS A 326 -3.90 6.90 -19.58
C HIS A 326 -2.58 6.36 -20.14
N GLN A 327 -1.45 7.03 -19.89
CA GLN A 327 -0.14 6.57 -20.36
C GLN A 327 0.98 6.72 -19.30
N GLN A 328 1.09 5.74 -18.39
CA GLN A 328 2.34 5.23 -17.78
C GLN A 328 2.05 4.22 -16.67
N CYS A 329 2.31 2.94 -16.92
CA CYS A 329 2.37 1.89 -15.90
C CYS A 329 3.64 1.09 -16.17
N GLY A 330 4.62 1.25 -15.28
CA GLY A 330 6.04 1.04 -15.60
C GLY A 330 6.56 2.10 -16.58
N GLU A 331 7.62 2.83 -16.19
CA GLU A 331 8.34 3.66 -17.15
C GLU A 331 9.22 2.79 -18.06
N GLY A 332 8.87 2.74 -19.34
CA GLY A 332 9.85 2.47 -20.40
C GLY A 332 10.82 3.64 -20.51
N GLU A 333 12.11 3.34 -20.63
CA GLU A 333 13.23 4.26 -20.30
C GLU A 333 13.44 5.44 -21.25
N ASN A 334 12.60 5.55 -22.30
CA ASN A 334 12.73 6.47 -23.43
C ASN A 334 11.69 7.62 -23.43
N ALA A 335 10.89 7.78 -22.37
CA ALA A 335 9.92 8.88 -22.28
C ALA A 335 10.61 10.23 -21.96
N LEU A 336 11.04 10.94 -23.00
CA LEU A 336 11.66 12.27 -22.89
C LEU A 336 10.60 13.35 -22.66
N TRP A 337 10.38 13.75 -21.41
CA TRP A 337 9.39 14.77 -21.06
C TRP A 337 9.94 16.18 -21.20
N SER A 338 9.54 16.87 -22.28
CA SER A 338 9.75 18.32 -22.41
C SER A 338 8.69 19.11 -21.63
N ALA A 339 9.17 20.14 -20.92
CA ALA A 339 8.39 21.26 -20.43
C ALA A 339 9.26 22.51 -20.55
N THR A 340 8.90 23.40 -21.47
CA THR A 340 9.36 24.79 -21.45
C THR A 340 8.66 25.54 -20.32
N PHE A 341 9.38 26.52 -19.75
CA PHE A 341 8.87 27.61 -18.93
C PHE A 341 9.30 28.92 -19.59
#